data_AF-A0A194SCU8-F1
#
_entry.id   AF-A0A194SCU8-F1
#
_cell.length_a   1.000
_cell.length_b   1.000
_cell.length_c   1.000
_cell.angle_alpha   90.00
_cell.angle_beta   90.00
_cell.angle_gamma   90.00
#
_symmetry.space_group_name_H-M   'P 1'
#
loop_
_entity.id
_entity.type
_entity.pdbx_description
1 polymer ?
#
loop_
_entity_poly.entity_id
_entity_poly.type
_entity_poly.pdbx_seq_one_letter_code
_entity_poly.pdbx_strand_id
1 'polypeptide(L)'
;MVALFTTAFHFGWPWPAQVYAVLNKYPNPLAAHVVSMDVVDRQILEDGTIRSERILGIQQDSPRWVRRMLGTPDVTYAREVSFVVP
;
A
#
# COMPACT_ATOMS: atom_id res chain seq x y z
N MET A 1 -3.76 -4.71 -23.10
CA MET A 1 -2.32 -4.50 -23.35
C MET A 1 -1.65 -4.37 -21.98
N VAL A 2 -0.57 -5.11 -21.71
CA VAL A 2 0.16 -5.05 -20.43
C VAL A 2 1.46 -4.30 -20.68
N ALA A 3 1.76 -3.30 -19.84
CA ALA A 3 3.02 -2.57 -19.85
C ALA A 3 3.82 -2.90 -18.58
N LEU A 4 5.13 -3.08 -18.70
CA LEU A 4 6.03 -3.43 -17.61
C LEU A 4 7.01 -2.28 -17.37
N PHE A 5 7.22 -1.93 -16.10
CA PHE A 5 8.15 -0.89 -15.65
C PHE A 5 9.02 -1.46 -14.52
N THR A 6 10.29 -1.05 -14.43
CA THR A 6 11.22 -1.53 -13.39
C THR A 6 12.11 -0.41 -12.87
N THR A 7 12.25 -0.33 -11.55
CA THR A 7 13.10 0.63 -10.84
C THR A 7 13.74 -0.05 -9.63
N ALA A 8 14.98 0.29 -9.29
CA ALA A 8 15.68 -0.23 -8.11
C ALA A 8 16.17 0.93 -7.22
N PHE A 9 16.11 0.73 -5.90
CA PHE A 9 16.60 1.69 -4.90
C PHE A 9 17.22 0.92 -3.72
N HIS A 10 18.33 1.44 -3.18
CA HIS A 10 19.05 0.83 -2.06
C HIS A 10 18.85 1.64 -0.76
N PHE A 11 18.34 0.98 0.29
CA PHE A 11 18.21 1.56 1.63
C PHE A 11 19.34 1.08 2.54
N GLY A 12 20.19 1.99 3.02
CA GLY A 12 21.32 1.69 3.91
C GLY A 12 20.94 1.45 5.38
N TRP A 13 19.80 0.82 5.65
CA TRP A 13 19.29 0.57 7.01
C TRP A 13 19.22 -0.92 7.31
N PRO A 14 19.32 -1.36 8.58
CA PRO A 14 19.12 -2.77 8.93
C PRO A 14 17.71 -3.27 8.51
N TRP A 15 17.60 -4.55 8.17
CA TRP A 15 16.34 -5.16 7.72
C TRP A 15 15.15 -4.87 8.66
N PRO A 16 15.26 -4.98 10.00
CA PRO A 16 14.14 -4.67 10.89
C PRO A 16 13.64 -3.22 10.78
N ALA A 17 14.54 -2.27 10.56
CA ALA A 17 14.19 -0.86 10.40
C ALA A 17 13.46 -0.62 9.07
N GLN A 18 13.87 -1.29 7.99
CA GLN A 18 13.20 -1.22 6.70
C GLN A 18 11.80 -1.83 6.74
N VAL A 19 11.65 -3.01 7.37
CA VAL A 19 10.34 -3.65 7.57
C VAL A 19 9.42 -2.74 8.39
N TYR A 20 9.94 -2.19 9.50
CA TYR A 20 9.17 -1.26 10.32
C TYR A 20 8.71 -0.03 9.52
N ALA A 21 9.57 0.54 8.67
CA ALA A 21 9.24 1.66 7.81
C ALA A 21 8.15 1.30 6.78
N VAL A 22 8.19 0.13 6.16
CA VAL A 22 7.15 -0.33 5.20
C VAL A 22 5.82 -0.60 5.90
N LEU A 23 5.85 -1.16 7.11
CA LEU A 23 4.65 -1.40 7.90
C LEU A 23 4.00 -0.09 8.38
N ASN A 24 4.79 0.97 8.60
CA ASN A 24 4.34 2.27 9.10
C ASN A 24 4.54 3.42 8.09
N LYS A 25 4.51 3.12 6.78
CA LYS A 25 4.78 4.13 5.73
C LYS A 25 3.74 5.24 5.61
N TYR A 26 2.60 5.11 6.30
CA TYR A 26 1.54 6.11 6.33
C TYR A 26 1.13 6.43 7.77
N PRO A 27 0.78 7.70 8.07
CA PRO A 27 0.75 8.84 7.15
C PRO A 27 2.16 9.34 6.79
N ASN A 28 2.34 9.87 5.58
CA ASN A 28 3.59 10.56 5.20
C ASN A 28 3.31 11.72 4.21
N PRO A 29 4.10 12.81 4.24
CA PRO A 29 3.85 14.02 3.43
C PRO A 29 4.02 13.81 1.92
N LEU A 30 4.79 12.80 1.49
CA LEU A 30 4.97 12.46 0.08
C LEU A 30 3.78 11.67 -0.49
N ALA A 31 2.86 11.20 0.37
CA ALA A 31 1.71 10.41 0.00
C ALA A 31 0.43 10.86 0.76
N ALA A 32 0.20 12.17 0.78
CA ALA A 32 -0.97 12.77 1.43
C ALA A 32 -2.33 12.29 0.89
N HIS A 33 -2.34 11.65 -0.30
CA HIS A 33 -3.54 11.05 -0.89
C HIS A 33 -3.98 9.75 -0.21
N VAL A 34 -3.14 9.12 0.62
CA VAL A 34 -3.55 7.94 1.39
C VAL A 34 -4.26 8.41 2.66
N VAL A 35 -5.57 8.18 2.73
CA VAL A 35 -6.44 8.69 3.80
C VAL A 35 -6.75 7.66 4.88
N SER A 36 -6.58 6.37 4.59
CA SER A 36 -6.78 5.28 5.55
C SER A 36 -5.91 4.07 5.23
N MET A 37 -5.59 3.29 6.25
CA MET A 37 -4.92 1.99 6.12
C MET A 37 -5.36 1.09 7.27
N ASP A 38 -5.97 -0.03 6.92
CA ASP A 38 -6.50 -1.01 7.88
C ASP A 38 -5.84 -2.37 7.65
N VAL A 39 -5.57 -3.09 8.74
CA VAL A 39 -5.12 -4.48 8.68
C VAL A 39 -6.37 -5.37 8.66
N VAL A 40 -6.57 -6.09 7.57
CA VAL A 40 -7.70 -7.02 7.40
C VAL A 40 -7.39 -8.36 8.03
N ASP A 41 -6.17 -8.85 7.83
CA ASP A 41 -5.70 -10.14 8.36
C ASP A 41 -4.18 -10.08 8.60
N ARG A 42 -3.72 -10.75 9.65
CA ARG A 42 -2.30 -10.91 9.94
C ARG A 42 -2.05 -12.24 10.64
N GLN A 43 -1.18 -13.04 10.04
CA GLN A 43 -0.91 -14.41 10.47
C GLN A 43 0.59 -14.70 10.40
N ILE A 44 1.04 -15.55 11.32
CA ILE A 44 2.36 -16.18 11.26
C ILE A 44 2.16 -17.54 10.60
N LEU A 45 2.86 -17.78 9.49
CA LEU A 45 2.82 -19.04 8.77
C LEU A 45 3.70 -20.08 9.47
N GLU A 46 3.62 -21.34 9.04
CA GLU A 46 4.34 -22.47 9.66
C GLU A 46 5.88 -22.30 9.65
N ASP A 47 6.40 -21.58 8.66
CA ASP A 47 7.83 -21.26 8.50
C ASP A 47 8.28 -20.02 9.29
N GLY A 48 7.37 -19.39 10.04
CA GLY A 48 7.62 -18.14 10.76
C GLY A 48 7.43 -16.87 9.92
N THR A 49 7.11 -16.99 8.63
CA THR A 49 6.83 -15.83 7.77
C THR A 49 5.58 -15.10 8.24
N ILE A 50 5.65 -13.77 8.34
CA ILE A 50 4.48 -12.96 8.69
C ILE A 50 3.77 -12.54 7.41
N ARG A 51 2.57 -13.09 7.20
CA ARG A 51 1.64 -12.63 6.15
C ARG A 51 0.78 -11.51 6.71
N SER A 52 0.75 -10.36 6.03
CA SER A 52 -0.18 -9.27 6.34
C SER A 52 -1.00 -8.91 5.12
N GLU A 53 -2.31 -8.75 5.32
CA GLU A 53 -3.25 -8.24 4.33
C GLU A 53 -3.84 -6.92 4.82
N ARG A 54 -3.74 -5.88 3.99
CA ARG A 54 -4.16 -4.52 4.33
C ARG A 54 -5.02 -3.92 3.24
N ILE A 55 -5.92 -3.02 3.62
CA ILE A 55 -6.68 -2.18 2.69
C ILE A 55 -6.26 -0.74 2.91
N LEU A 56 -5.94 -0.06 1.81
CA LEU A 56 -5.57 1.36 1.81
C LEU A 56 -6.69 2.14 1.13
N GLY A 57 -7.20 3.19 1.78
CA GLY A 57 -8.09 4.16 1.16
C GLY A 57 -7.26 5.30 0.58
N ILE A 58 -7.46 5.56 -0.72
CA ILE A 58 -6.67 6.50 -1.50
C ILE A 58 -7.61 7.52 -2.13
N GLN A 59 -7.51 8.77 -1.68
CA GLN A 59 -8.23 9.90 -2.24
C GLN A 59 -7.45 10.49 -3.40
N GLN A 60 -7.93 10.27 -4.62
CA GLN A 60 -7.28 10.76 -5.85
C GLN A 60 -8.27 11.54 -6.69
N ASP A 61 -7.76 12.60 -7.32
CA ASP A 61 -8.54 13.38 -8.26
C ASP A 61 -8.80 12.56 -9.53
N SER A 62 -9.97 11.94 -9.61
CA SER A 62 -10.44 11.36 -10.86
C SER A 62 -10.66 12.46 -11.91
N PRO A 63 -10.39 12.23 -13.20
CA PRO A 63 -10.70 13.20 -14.24
C PRO A 63 -12.18 13.63 -14.17
N ARG A 64 -12.45 14.94 -14.26
CA ARG A 64 -13.81 15.49 -14.05
C ARG A 64 -14.88 14.85 -14.95
N TRP A 65 -14.52 14.42 -16.16
CA TRP A 65 -15.44 13.76 -17.08
C TRP A 65 -15.87 12.37 -16.58
N VAL A 66 -14.97 11.62 -15.94
CA VAL A 66 -15.26 10.31 -15.33
C VAL A 66 -16.25 10.47 -14.18
N ARG A 67 -16.02 11.47 -13.31
CA ARG A 67 -16.91 11.79 -12.19
C ARG A 67 -18.33 12.10 -12.66
N ARG A 68 -18.44 12.90 -13.73
CA ARG A 68 -19.74 13.29 -14.31
C ARG A 68 -20.51 12.12 -14.93
N MET A 69 -19.81 11.12 -15.46
CA MET A 69 -20.44 9.96 -16.09
C MET A 69 -20.77 8.83 -15.11
N LEU A 70 -19.92 8.59 -14.10
CA LEU A 70 -20.03 7.39 -13.25
C LEU A 70 -20.52 7.67 -11.83
N GLY A 71 -20.55 8.92 -11.36
CA GLY A 71 -21.02 9.27 -10.01
C GLY A 71 -20.21 8.62 -8.88
N THR A 72 -18.97 8.19 -9.16
CA THR A 72 -18.15 7.46 -8.20
C THR A 72 -17.51 8.38 -7.17
N PRO A 73 -17.36 7.94 -5.91
CA PRO A 73 -16.61 8.67 -4.88
C PRO A 73 -15.16 8.92 -5.30
N ASP A 74 -14.54 9.98 -4.76
CA ASP A 74 -13.12 10.32 -5.00
C ASP A 74 -12.14 9.40 -4.24
N VAL A 75 -12.64 8.35 -3.55
CA VAL A 75 -11.84 7.40 -2.80
C VAL A 75 -11.82 6.05 -3.51
N THR A 76 -10.61 5.56 -3.74
CA THR A 76 -10.32 4.22 -4.27
C THR A 76 -9.68 3.37 -3.18
N TYR A 77 -9.84 2.05 -3.28
CA TYR A 77 -9.25 1.11 -2.32
C TYR A 77 -8.21 0.22 -2.99
N ALA A 78 -7.06 0.07 -2.36
CA ALA A 78 -6.00 -0.85 -2.79
C ALA A 78 -5.82 -1.95 -1.74
N ARG A 79 -5.78 -3.20 -2.21
CA ARG A 79 -5.43 -4.36 -1.39
C ARG A 79 -3.92 -4.57 -1.44
N GLU A 80 -3.29 -4.55 -0.28
CA GLU A 80 -1.87 -4.85 -0.13
C GLU A 80 -1.70 -6.20 0.57
N VAL A 81 -0.85 -7.07 0.01
CA VAL A 81 -0.45 -8.33 0.65
C VAL A 81 1.07 -8.34 0.73
N SER A 82 1.60 -8.52 1.93
CA SER A 82 3.04 -8.55 2.20
C SER A 82 3.44 -9.78 2.98
N PHE A 83 4.64 -10.28 2.70
CA PHE A 83 5.29 -11.38 3.41
C PHE A 83 6.61 -10.88 4.00
N VAL A 84 6.76 -10.97 5.31
CA VAL A 84 8.03 -10.66 5.99
C VAL A 84 8.65 -11.97 6.42
N VAL A 85 9.75 -12.33 5.76
CA VAL A 85 10.56 -13.50 6.12
C VAL A 85 11.53 -13.07 7.23
N PRO A 86 11.56 -13.78 8.37
CA PRO A 86 12.49 -13.52 9.47
C PRO A 86 13.96 -13.63 9.08
#